data_AF-A0A2I0LNB5-F1
#
_entry.id   AF-A0A2I0LNB5-F1
#
_cell.length_a   1.000
_cell.length_b   1.000
_cell.length_c   1.000
_cell.angle_alpha   90.00
_cell.angle_beta   90.00
_cell.angle_gamma   90.00
#
_symmetry.space_group_name_H-M   'P 1'
#
loop_
_entity.id
_entity.type
_entity.pdbx_description
1 polymer ?
#
loop_
_entity_poly.entity_id
_entity_poly.type
_entity_poly.pdbx_seq_one_letter_code
_entity_poly.pdbx_strand_id
1 'polypeptide(L)' 'MWRRPEEWGKLIYQWVSKNGLTNSVFTLYELASGDDTQNEEFHGLDEAMLLRALQALQQEHKAEIITLDDGRGVKFF' A
#
# COMPACT_ATOMS: atom_id res chain seq x y z
N MET A 1 -7.59 -4.84 18.32
CA MET A 1 -7.00 -4.22 17.10
C MET A 1 -5.67 -4.89 16.85
N TRP A 2 -5.51 -5.62 15.75
CA TRP A 2 -4.25 -6.30 15.44
C TRP A 2 -3.46 -5.45 14.41
N ARG A 3 -2.26 -5.01 14.81
CA ARG A 3 -1.32 -4.09 14.11
C ARG A 3 -1.78 -2.64 13.89
N ARG A 4 -0.81 -1.72 13.95
CA ARG A 4 -0.97 -0.28 13.70
C ARG A 4 -0.78 0.06 12.20
N PRO A 5 -1.31 1.18 11.69
CA PRO A 5 -1.14 1.57 10.29
C PRO A 5 0.32 1.64 9.83
N GLU A 6 1.23 2.09 10.70
CA GLU A 6 2.67 2.19 10.38
C GLU A 6 3.30 0.81 10.18
N GLU A 7 2.82 -0.21 10.89
CA GLU A 7 3.29 -1.59 10.75
C GLU A 7 2.79 -2.19 9.43
N TRP A 8 1.55 -1.90 9.06
CA TRP A 8 1.01 -2.27 7.74
C TRP A 8 1.77 -1.58 6.60
N GLY A 9 2.04 -0.28 6.74
CA GLY A 9 2.81 0.48 5.75
C GLY A 9 4.19 -0.13 5.54
N LYS A 10 4.87 -0.54 6.61
CA LYS A 10 6.18 -1.20 6.50
C LYS A 10 6.12 -2.51 5.72
N LEU A 11 5.10 -3.34 5.91
CA LEU A 11 4.95 -4.60 5.19
C LEU A 11 4.72 -4.36 3.69
N ILE A 12 3.81 -3.43 3.37
CA ILE A 12 3.54 -3.03 1.98
C ILE A 12 4.82 -2.53 1.32
N TYR A 13 5.54 -1.62 1.96
CA TYR A 13 6.78 -1.06 1.41
C TYR A 13 7.90 -2.11 1.29
N GLN A 14 8.00 -3.05 2.24
CA GLN A 14 8.93 -4.16 2.16
C GLN A 14 8.64 -5.06 0.95
N TRP A 15 7.37 -5.36 0.69
CA TRP A 15 6.96 -6.11 -0.50
C TRP A 15 7.31 -5.36 -1.78
N VAL A 16 6.98 -4.07 -1.89
CA VAL A 16 7.32 -3.23 -3.05
C VAL A 16 8.84 -3.23 -3.29
N SER A 17 9.63 -3.02 -2.23
CA SER A 17 11.08 -2.95 -2.31
C SER A 17 11.71 -4.29 -2.71
N LYS A 18 11.24 -5.39 -2.10
CA LYS A 18 11.75 -6.75 -2.35
C LYS A 18 11.51 -7.19 -3.79
N ASN A 19 10.40 -6.75 -4.39
CA ASN A 19 10.04 -7.09 -5.77
C ASN A 19 10.57 -6.08 -6.80
N GLY A 20 11.33 -5.06 -6.39
CA GLY A 20 11.86 -4.04 -7.31
C GLY A 20 10.77 -3.15 -7.94
N LEU A 21 9.64 -3.00 -7.25
CA LEU A 21 8.48 -2.25 -7.71
C LEU A 21 8.47 -0.79 -7.23
N THR A 22 9.56 -0.32 -6.61
CA THR A 22 9.74 1.10 -6.31
C THR A 22 9.71 1.91 -7.61
N ASN A 23 9.08 3.09 -7.61
CA ASN A 23 8.71 3.89 -8.78
C ASN A 23 7.50 3.38 -9.60
N SER A 24 6.83 2.31 -9.17
CA SER A 24 5.57 1.86 -9.78
C SER A 24 4.35 2.51 -9.12
N VAL A 25 3.26 2.58 -9.88
CA VAL A 25 1.94 3.04 -9.41
C VAL A 25 1.04 1.82 -9.23
N PHE A 26 0.31 1.77 -8.13
CA PHE A 26 -0.68 0.75 -7.84
C PHE A 26 -2.02 1.38 -7.49
N THR A 27 -3.10 0.72 -7.86
CA THR A 27 -4.42 0.94 -7.29
C THR A 27 -4.49 0.32 -5.89
N LEU A 28 -5.46 0.78 -5.07
CA LEU A 28 -5.71 0.13 -3.78
C LEU A 28 -6.15 -1.33 -3.93
N TYR A 29 -6.87 -1.63 -5.02
CA TYR A 29 -7.31 -2.98 -5.35
C TYR A 29 -6.14 -3.91 -5.61
N GLU A 30 -5.15 -3.51 -6.40
CA GLU A 30 -3.97 -4.34 -6.68
C GLU A 30 -3.19 -4.68 -5.40
N LEU A 31 -3.14 -3.76 -4.43
CA LEU A 31 -2.47 -4.01 -3.15
C LEU A 31 -3.25 -4.96 -2.25
N ALA A 32 -4.54 -4.71 -2.03
CA ALA A 32 -5.34 -5.50 -1.08
C ALA A 32 -5.91 -6.79 -1.68
N SER A 33 -6.11 -6.86 -2.99
CA SER A 33 -6.90 -7.92 -3.63
C SER A 33 -6.28 -8.44 -4.93
N GLY A 34 -5.08 -7.97 -5.31
CA GLY A 34 -4.39 -8.41 -6.51
C GLY A 34 -3.78 -9.81 -6.37
N ASP A 35 -3.57 -10.47 -7.50
CA ASP A 35 -2.96 -11.81 -7.55
C ASP A 35 -1.52 -11.81 -7.03
N ASP A 36 -0.77 -10.73 -7.29
CA ASP A 36 0.62 -10.58 -6.86
C ASP A 36 0.80 -10.47 -5.34
N THR A 37 -0.28 -10.14 -4.61
CA THR A 37 -0.25 -9.95 -3.15
C THR A 37 -0.92 -11.08 -2.38
N GLN A 38 -1.46 -12.12 -3.04
CA GLN A 38 -2.22 -13.21 -2.39
C GLN A 38 -1.49 -13.90 -1.22
N ASN A 39 -0.16 -13.89 -1.22
CA ASN A 39 0.67 -14.51 -0.17
C ASN A 39 1.17 -13.51 0.89
N GLU A 40 0.83 -12.24 0.77
CA GLU A 40 1.27 -11.18 1.66
C GLU A 40 0.27 -10.95 2.80
N GLU A 41 0.76 -10.60 3.98
CA GLU A 41 -0.09 -10.43 5.18
C GLU A 41 -1.12 -9.30 5.04
N PHE A 42 -0.88 -8.33 4.15
CA PHE A 42 -1.79 -7.22 3.89
C PHE A 42 -2.83 -7.53 2.80
N HIS A 43 -2.83 -8.74 2.24
CA HIS A 43 -3.91 -9.19 1.37
C HIS A 43 -5.23 -9.29 2.15
N GLY A 44 -6.31 -8.83 1.54
CA GLY A 44 -7.62 -8.68 2.16
C GLY A 44 -7.72 -7.55 3.19
N LEU A 45 -6.71 -6.66 3.29
CA LEU A 45 -6.76 -5.52 4.21
C LEU A 45 -7.88 -4.56 3.80
N ASP A 46 -8.72 -4.19 4.77
CA ASP A 46 -9.79 -3.20 4.59
C ASP A 46 -9.22 -1.88 4.03
N GLU A 47 -9.93 -1.29 3.07
CA GLU A 47 -9.49 -0.09 2.35
C GLU A 47 -9.17 1.08 3.28
N ALA A 48 -9.94 1.28 4.36
CA ALA A 48 -9.70 2.35 5.32
C ALA A 48 -8.40 2.12 6.11
N MET A 49 -8.05 0.87 6.42
CA MET A 49 -6.77 0.54 7.05
C MET A 49 -5.62 0.65 6.06
N LEU A 50 -5.80 0.18 4.82
CA LEU A 50 -4.81 0.33 3.76
C LEU A 50 -4.48 1.80 3.52
N LEU A 51 -5.49 2.67 3.43
CA LEU A 51 -5.30 4.11 3.27
C LEU A 51 -4.49 4.71 4.42
N ARG A 52 -4.79 4.35 5.68
CA ARG A 52 -4.01 4.83 6.83
C ARG A 52 -2.55 4.34 6.77
N ALA A 53 -2.32 3.12 6.31
CA ALA A 53 -0.99 2.57 6.13
C ALA A 53 -0.20 3.32 5.04
N LEU A 54 -0.85 3.62 3.90
CA LEU A 54 -0.25 4.41 2.83
C LEU A 54 -0.02 5.87 3.24
N GLN A 55 -0.90 6.45 4.05
CA GLN A 55 -0.69 7.79 4.63
C GLN A 55 0.53 7.83 5.56
N ALA A 56 0.76 6.78 6.35
CA ALA A 56 1.96 6.67 7.16
C ALA A 56 3.24 6.62 6.28
N LEU A 57 3.21 5.86 5.18
CA LEU A 57 4.31 5.85 4.21
C LEU A 57 4.52 7.20 3.52
N GLN A 58 3.44 7.92 3.22
CA GLN A 58 3.50 9.26 2.63
C GLN A 58 4.16 10.27 3.58
N GLN A 59 3.89 10.18 4.89
CA GLN A 59 4.58 10.99 5.90
C GLN A 59 6.07 10.66 6.00
N GLU A 60 6.46 9.43 5.65
CA GLU A 60 7.87 9.01 5.57
C GLU A 60 8.53 9.28 4.21
N HIS A 61 7.84 9.97 3.28
CA HIS A 61 8.30 10.22 1.90
C HIS A 61 8.60 8.95 1.07
N LYS A 62 7.95 7.84 1.41
CA LYS A 62 8.10 6.55 0.72
C LYS A 62 7.01 6.25 -0.30
N ALA A 63 5.92 7.01 -0.25
CA ALA A 63 4.80 6.85 -1.16
C ALA A 63 4.06 8.18 -1.35
N GLU A 64 3.28 8.28 -2.41
CA GLU A 64 2.37 9.39 -2.67
C GLU A 64 1.01 8.85 -3.08
N ILE A 65 -0.02 9.20 -2.32
CA ILE A 65 -1.40 8.81 -2.64
C ILE A 65 -1.91 9.70 -3.77
N ILE A 66 -2.41 9.07 -4.81
CA ILE A 66 -3.00 9.70 -5.99
C ILE A 66 -4.52 9.57 -5.87
N THR A 67 -5.22 10.70 -5.93
CA THR A 67 -6.69 10.73 -5.99
C THR A 67 -7.11 11.06 -7.41
N LEU A 68 -7.95 10.19 -7.99
CA LEU A 68 -8.54 10.33 -9.31
C LEU A 68 -10.06 10.51 -9.14
N ASP A 69 -10.74 11.00 -10.17
CA ASP A 69 -12.19 11.26 -10.12
C ASP A 69 -13.02 10.00 -9.84
N ASP A 70 -12.49 8.82 -10.20
CA ASP A 70 -13.14 7.51 -10.12
C ASP A 70 -12.41 6.52 -9.17
N GLY A 71 -11.37 6.95 -8.45
CA GLY A 71 -10.63 6.04 -7.58
C GLY A 71 -9.40 6.60 -6.89
N ARG A 72 -8.65 5.69 -6.24
CA ARG A 72 -7.39 6.02 -5.55
C ARG A 72 -6.29 5.07 -5.98
N GLY A 73 -5.11 5.64 -6.18
CA GLY A 73 -3.87 4.92 -6.38
C GLY A 73 -2.78 5.41 -5.44
N VAL A 74 -1.61 4.81 -5.55
CA VAL A 74 -0.42 5.17 -4.81
C VAL A 74 0.81 4.93 -5.67
N LYS A 75 1.72 5.91 -5.70
CA LYS A 75 3.06 5.75 -6.26
C LYS A 75 4.03 5.48 -5.12
N PHE A 76 4.90 4.49 -5.26
CA PHE A 76 5.99 4.24 -4.32
C PHE A 76 7.30 4.85 -4.81
N PHE A 77 8.18 5.26 -3.90
CA PHE A 77 9.50 5.81 -4.19
C PHE A 77 10.60 4.90 -3.66
#